data_AF-A0A5Q4CA44-F1
#
_entry.id   AF-A0A5Q4CA44-F1
#
_cell.length_a   1.000
_cell.length_b   1.000
_cell.length_c   1.000
_cell.angle_alpha   90.00
_cell.angle_beta   90.00
_cell.angle_gamma   90.00
#
_symmetry.space_group_name_H-M   'P 1'
#
loop_
_entity.id
_entity.type
_entity.pdbx_description
1 polymer ?
#
loop_
_entity_poly.entity_id
_entity_poly.type
_entity_poly.pdbx_seq_one_letter_code
_entity_poly.pdbx_strand_id
1 'polypeptide(L)'
;MAGGSGGGGPSAFPKLFAQRSRMNHEAMTYYAIILGILMGIFVAFHLIRLLSQRTRLAAKRSFLAMPFIFTARIIRRVSVRKVPFLPSTGHAALAFVYVAVNIILTLTYIDTSGLPYITVIGARTGWLAIVNILVVVFLALKNTPLGYLTAWSYERLNVLHQIAGYVTMALIIVHGATYSSYFIQQGNLARLRVHEEIYGIVSGFTFLVVVLAGAIVRLWYYELSYILHVSGFAISMVLVGLHQPELSKKIVIVTAAGAGLWLFDRGIRLARVVAYSFNNTASVHPLPDGGTRIILKKAPFGASSGEHCFLWIPKIRAFEMHPFTIAAMDPLEFVVNSYDGFTRDLHEYAVRHPGATLKASVEGSYGTFPNPAEYDKVVLVAGGSGASFTVGTALNILKRLTHNSTQSIVLVWMVKEHTRLEWFAHHLARIHESLRSSVLLYVTRVPDSSDSSLAPIVKKERFHSEATSSEASTPITPATEKFDVERGIPQQPTKVLTRVVSDPEKSGFESDTAATISPLRQIGAPVHINSIPIKYGRADVAEIIRRTINEATPDQRVLVMGCGPESLMTQVRNTTASCIRTSGPAVELHCEQFGW
;
A
#
# COMPACT_ATOMS: atom_id res chain seq x y z
N MET A 1 45.32 40.73 53.24
CA MET A 1 44.77 39.71 54.16
C MET A 1 43.28 39.98 54.30
N ALA A 2 42.33 39.05 54.20
CA ALA A 2 42.32 37.66 53.75
C ALA A 2 41.15 37.52 52.72
N GLY A 3 41.06 36.55 51.81
CA GLY A 3 41.51 35.17 51.90
C GLY A 3 40.33 34.28 52.32
N GLY A 4 39.43 33.93 51.39
CA GLY A 4 38.14 33.30 51.67
C GLY A 4 37.65 32.35 50.57
N SER A 5 38.46 31.32 50.29
CA SER A 5 38.12 30.08 49.55
C SER A 5 37.00 30.13 48.49
N GLY A 6 37.37 30.28 47.21
CA GLY A 6 36.54 29.82 46.11
C GLY A 6 36.39 28.30 46.14
N GLY A 7 35.28 27.80 46.69
CA GLY A 7 34.93 26.38 46.66
C GLY A 7 34.59 25.94 45.24
N GLY A 8 35.53 25.30 44.56
CA GLY A 8 35.37 24.74 43.21
C GLY A 8 34.42 23.54 43.16
N GLY A 9 33.13 23.77 43.40
CA GLY A 9 32.09 22.80 43.05
C GLY A 9 32.01 22.65 41.52
N PRO A 10 31.87 21.43 40.98
CA PRO A 10 31.65 21.26 39.54
C PRO A 10 30.39 22.02 39.13
N SER A 11 30.49 22.78 38.02
CA SER A 11 29.43 23.69 37.59
C SER A 11 28.06 22.99 37.51
N ALA A 12 27.01 23.69 37.92
CA ALA A 12 25.67 23.09 38.03
C ALA A 12 25.14 22.60 36.66
N PHE A 13 25.54 23.25 35.56
CA PHE A 13 25.12 22.95 34.20
C PHE A 13 25.37 21.48 33.78
N PRO A 14 26.60 20.92 33.82
CA PRO A 14 26.85 19.49 33.60
C PRO A 14 25.90 18.54 34.37
N LYS A 15 25.61 18.83 35.65
CA LYS A 15 24.70 18.01 36.47
C LYS A 15 23.26 18.08 35.95
N LEU A 16 22.76 19.28 35.64
CA LEU A 16 21.42 19.50 35.07
C LEU A 16 21.26 18.80 33.71
N PHE A 17 22.26 18.89 32.83
CA PHE A 17 22.25 18.19 31.54
C PHE A 17 22.29 16.67 31.70
N ALA A 18 23.08 16.14 32.63
CA ALA A 18 23.12 14.70 32.93
C ALA A 18 21.78 14.18 33.51
N GLN A 19 21.18 14.93 34.44
CA GLN A 19 19.86 14.63 35.00
C GLN A 19 18.78 14.60 33.90
N ARG A 20 18.73 15.64 33.05
CA ARG A 20 17.83 15.69 31.89
C ARG A 20 18.07 14.52 30.93
N SER A 21 19.33 14.14 30.69
CA SER A 21 19.67 12.98 29.84
C SER A 21 19.17 11.66 30.44
N ARG A 22 19.22 11.49 31.77
CA ARG A 22 18.65 10.34 32.47
C ARG A 22 17.11 10.28 32.36
N MET A 23 16.43 11.40 32.62
CA MET A 23 14.97 11.54 32.45
C MET A 23 14.53 11.35 30.99
N ASN A 24 15.40 11.72 30.04
CA ASN A 24 15.18 11.44 28.63
C ASN A 24 15.23 9.93 28.36
N HIS A 25 16.32 9.27 28.78
CA HIS A 25 16.54 7.84 28.62
C HIS A 25 15.42 6.99 29.26
N GLU A 26 14.99 7.33 30.48
CA GLU A 26 13.92 6.63 31.21
C GLU A 26 12.58 6.63 30.46
N ALA A 27 12.14 7.78 29.98
CA ALA A 27 10.92 7.83 29.17
C ALA A 27 11.09 7.18 27.77
N MET A 28 12.31 7.03 27.23
CA MET A 28 12.53 6.18 26.04
C MET A 28 12.42 4.69 26.38
N THR A 29 12.86 4.27 27.58
CA THR A 29 12.62 2.92 28.10
C THR A 29 11.13 2.65 28.26
N TYR A 30 10.36 3.58 28.82
CA TYR A 30 8.90 3.46 28.88
C TYR A 30 8.28 3.39 27.48
N TYR A 31 8.76 4.18 26.52
CA TYR A 31 8.26 4.10 25.14
C TYR A 31 8.48 2.71 24.53
N ALA A 32 9.68 2.16 24.67
CA ALA A 32 10.02 0.81 24.20
C ALA A 32 9.17 -0.28 24.88
N ILE A 33 8.92 -0.15 26.19
CA ILE A 33 8.02 -1.06 26.94
C ILE A 33 6.59 -0.96 26.42
N ILE A 34 6.05 0.24 26.24
CA ILE A 34 4.67 0.45 25.73
C ILE A 34 4.51 -0.13 24.32
N LEU A 35 5.48 0.10 23.42
CA LEU A 35 5.48 -0.48 22.08
C LEU A 35 5.60 -2.01 22.11
N GLY A 36 6.46 -2.55 22.98
CA GLY A 36 6.61 -3.99 23.19
C GLY A 36 5.33 -4.65 23.69
N ILE A 37 4.64 -4.03 24.65
CA ILE A 37 3.32 -4.48 25.16
C ILE A 37 2.27 -4.42 24.05
N LEU A 38 2.20 -3.32 23.30
CA LEU A 38 1.24 -3.14 22.20
C LEU A 38 1.42 -4.20 21.10
N MET A 39 2.66 -4.49 20.73
CA MET A 39 3.01 -5.56 19.79
C MET A 39 2.72 -6.95 20.36
N GLY A 40 3.03 -7.18 21.65
CA GLY A 40 2.75 -8.43 22.35
C GLY A 40 1.25 -8.75 22.46
N ILE A 41 0.42 -7.76 22.78
CA ILE A 41 -1.04 -7.87 22.79
C ILE A 41 -1.56 -8.26 21.40
N PHE A 42 -1.03 -7.63 20.34
CA PHE A 42 -1.44 -7.91 18.97
C PHE A 42 -1.08 -9.34 18.53
N VAL A 43 0.15 -9.79 18.82
CA VAL A 43 0.61 -11.17 18.57
C VAL A 43 -0.20 -12.17 19.39
N ALA A 44 -0.42 -11.93 20.69
CA ALA A 44 -1.22 -12.80 21.54
C ALA A 44 -2.67 -12.93 21.04
N PHE A 45 -3.31 -11.82 20.66
CA PHE A 45 -4.66 -11.84 20.09
C PHE A 45 -4.71 -12.65 18.79
N HIS A 46 -3.69 -12.54 17.93
CA HIS A 46 -3.58 -13.35 16.71
C HIS A 46 -3.43 -14.85 17.02
N LEU A 47 -2.51 -15.23 17.91
CA LEU A 47 -2.24 -16.62 18.26
C LEU A 47 -3.42 -17.29 18.97
N ILE A 48 -4.06 -16.61 19.93
CA ILE A 48 -5.26 -17.11 20.61
C ILE A 48 -6.41 -17.33 19.60
N ARG A 49 -6.54 -16.41 18.62
CA ARG A 49 -7.53 -16.53 17.55
C ARG A 49 -7.24 -17.72 16.63
N LEU A 50 -5.99 -17.91 16.20
CA LEU A 50 -5.55 -19.05 15.40
C LEU A 50 -5.84 -20.37 16.12
N LEU A 51 -5.52 -20.44 17.41
CA LEU A 51 -5.77 -21.62 18.24
C LEU A 51 -7.28 -21.91 18.39
N SER A 52 -8.09 -20.88 18.65
CA SER A 52 -9.56 -20.98 18.74
C SER A 52 -10.19 -21.46 17.42
N GLN A 53 -9.67 -21.00 16.27
CA GLN A 53 -10.07 -21.46 14.94
C GLN A 53 -9.69 -22.94 14.69
N ARG A 54 -8.43 -23.33 14.93
CA ARG A 54 -7.93 -24.70 14.69
C ARG A 54 -8.63 -25.75 15.57
N THR A 55 -8.87 -25.43 16.83
CA THR A 55 -9.49 -26.36 17.81
C THR A 55 -11.01 -26.49 17.66
N ARG A 56 -11.63 -25.73 16.75
CA ARG A 56 -13.10 -25.53 16.65
C ARG A 56 -13.73 -25.22 18.03
N LEU A 57 -13.01 -24.48 18.89
CA LEU A 57 -13.43 -24.18 20.28
C LEU A 57 -14.78 -23.45 20.34
N ALA A 58 -15.09 -22.64 19.31
CA ALA A 58 -16.39 -21.98 19.15
C ALA A 58 -17.56 -22.94 18.88
N ALA A 59 -17.32 -24.05 18.16
CA ALA A 59 -18.34 -25.08 17.95
C ALA A 59 -18.61 -25.87 19.23
N LYS A 60 -17.58 -26.08 20.07
CA LYS A 60 -17.67 -26.80 21.35
C LYS A 60 -18.36 -26.00 22.48
N ARG A 61 -18.73 -24.72 22.26
CA ARG A 61 -19.47 -23.84 23.19
C ARG A 61 -19.03 -23.94 24.68
N SER A 62 -17.74 -24.08 24.95
CA SER A 62 -17.24 -24.16 26.33
C SER A 62 -17.62 -22.89 27.10
N PHE A 63 -18.23 -23.05 28.27
CA PHE A 63 -18.75 -21.96 29.11
C PHE A 63 -17.69 -20.87 29.37
N LEU A 64 -16.44 -21.29 29.63
CA LEU A 64 -15.30 -20.40 29.86
C LEU A 64 -14.83 -19.66 28.59
N ALA A 65 -15.01 -20.25 27.40
CA ALA A 65 -14.56 -19.66 26.13
C ALA A 65 -15.60 -18.72 25.50
N MET A 66 -16.89 -18.90 25.80
CA MET A 66 -17.98 -18.11 25.22
C MET A 66 -17.88 -16.58 25.44
N PRO A 67 -17.59 -16.04 26.65
CA PRO A 67 -17.48 -14.58 26.83
C PRO A 67 -16.30 -13.99 26.04
N PHE A 68 -15.19 -14.73 25.93
CA PHE A 68 -14.05 -14.32 25.11
C PHE A 68 -14.41 -14.29 23.61
N ILE A 69 -15.07 -15.34 23.10
CA ILE A 69 -15.50 -15.42 21.69
C ILE A 69 -16.51 -14.33 21.36
N PHE A 70 -17.47 -14.06 22.25
CA PHE A 70 -18.46 -12.99 22.13
C PHE A 70 -17.77 -11.62 22.01
N THR A 71 -16.86 -11.33 22.94
CA THR A 71 -16.08 -10.07 22.98
C THR A 71 -15.20 -9.92 21.73
N ALA A 72 -14.48 -10.97 21.33
CA ALA A 72 -13.66 -10.96 20.12
C ALA A 72 -14.50 -10.74 18.83
N ARG A 73 -15.71 -11.30 18.76
CA ARG A 73 -16.66 -11.07 17.65
C ARG A 73 -17.15 -9.62 17.61
N ILE A 74 -17.46 -9.00 18.76
CA ILE A 74 -17.84 -7.58 18.85
C ILE A 74 -16.69 -6.67 18.44
N ILE A 75 -15.50 -6.86 19.01
CA ILE A 75 -14.29 -6.09 18.65
C ILE A 75 -14.06 -6.18 17.15
N ARG A 76 -14.08 -7.39 16.57
CA ARG A 76 -13.91 -7.61 15.13
C ARG A 76 -14.99 -6.89 14.30
N ARG A 77 -16.26 -6.92 14.73
CA ARG A 77 -17.39 -6.25 14.06
C ARG A 77 -17.16 -4.75 13.90
N VAL A 78 -16.51 -4.12 14.88
CA VAL A 78 -16.16 -2.70 14.86
C VAL A 78 -14.84 -2.49 14.10
N SER A 79 -13.75 -3.17 14.51
CA SER A 79 -12.39 -2.96 14.00
C SER A 79 -12.23 -3.21 12.49
N VAL A 80 -13.12 -3.98 11.87
CA VAL A 80 -13.09 -4.27 10.43
C VAL A 80 -13.68 -3.16 9.56
N ARG A 81 -14.63 -2.35 10.07
CA ARG A 81 -15.35 -1.32 9.29
C ARG A 81 -14.40 -0.28 8.69
N LYS A 82 -14.68 0.16 7.46
CA LYS A 82 -13.95 1.28 6.82
C LYS A 82 -14.22 2.58 7.58
N VAL A 83 -13.24 3.46 7.63
CA VAL A 83 -13.34 4.85 8.12
C VAL A 83 -12.70 5.78 7.07
N PRO A 84 -12.95 7.11 7.11
CA PRO A 84 -12.24 8.06 6.27
C PRO A 84 -10.72 7.95 6.45
N PHE A 85 -9.96 8.10 5.36
CA PHE A 85 -8.49 8.12 5.27
C PHE A 85 -7.74 6.85 5.72
N LEU A 86 -8.31 5.97 6.55
CA LEU A 86 -7.65 4.75 7.05
C LEU A 86 -8.35 3.47 6.56
N PRO A 87 -7.65 2.31 6.50
CA PRO A 87 -8.26 1.07 6.00
C PRO A 87 -9.40 0.54 6.87
N SER A 88 -9.33 0.74 8.19
CA SER A 88 -10.43 0.39 9.10
C SER A 88 -10.37 1.07 10.48
N THR A 89 -11.45 0.99 11.25
CA THR A 89 -11.53 1.47 12.64
C THR A 89 -10.43 0.88 13.54
N GLY A 90 -10.01 -0.36 13.31
CA GLY A 90 -8.90 -0.98 14.04
C GLY A 90 -7.56 -0.28 13.80
N HIS A 91 -7.30 0.16 12.55
CA HIS A 91 -6.12 0.96 12.23
C HIS A 91 -6.21 2.35 12.84
N ALA A 92 -7.40 2.97 12.86
CA ALA A 92 -7.63 4.26 13.52
C ALA A 92 -7.41 4.22 15.03
N ALA A 93 -7.88 3.18 15.72
CA ALA A 93 -7.64 3.00 17.14
C ALA A 93 -6.14 2.82 17.45
N LEU A 94 -5.42 2.02 16.64
CA LEU A 94 -3.98 1.81 16.80
C LEU A 94 -3.18 3.10 16.52
N ALA A 95 -3.56 3.86 15.48
CA ALA A 95 -3.01 5.16 15.16
C ALA A 95 -3.20 6.17 16.30
N PHE A 96 -4.42 6.25 16.84
CA PHE A 96 -4.75 7.13 17.95
C PHE A 96 -3.92 6.82 19.20
N VAL A 97 -3.83 5.55 19.60
CA VAL A 97 -3.00 5.12 20.74
C VAL A 97 -1.53 5.47 20.51
N TYR A 98 -1.00 5.23 19.30
CA TYR A 98 0.39 5.55 18.96
C TYR A 98 0.70 7.06 19.04
N VAL A 99 -0.20 7.91 18.51
CA VAL A 99 -0.06 9.37 18.58
C VAL A 99 -0.21 9.86 20.02
N ALA A 100 -1.19 9.35 20.77
CA ALA A 100 -1.40 9.71 22.17
C ALA A 100 -0.17 9.37 23.04
N VAL A 101 0.45 8.20 22.86
CA VAL A 101 1.68 7.82 23.56
C VAL A 101 2.83 8.80 23.26
N ASN A 102 3.00 9.22 22.00
CA ASN A 102 4.01 10.22 21.65
C ASN A 102 3.75 11.59 22.29
N ILE A 103 2.49 12.04 22.35
CA ILE A 103 2.11 13.30 23.01
C ILE A 103 2.36 13.21 24.52
N ILE A 104 1.89 12.14 25.17
CA ILE A 104 2.07 11.93 26.62
C ILE A 104 3.57 11.91 26.97
N LEU A 105 4.39 11.17 26.22
CA LEU A 105 5.83 11.11 26.46
C LEU A 105 6.55 12.43 26.15
N THR A 106 6.05 13.23 25.20
CA THR A 106 6.55 14.60 24.96
C THR A 106 6.34 15.49 26.19
N LEU A 107 5.27 15.25 26.95
CA LEU A 107 4.91 16.00 28.15
C LEU A 107 5.37 15.34 29.46
N THR A 108 6.05 14.19 29.40
CA THR A 108 6.52 13.46 30.58
C THR A 108 7.88 13.99 31.04
N TYR A 109 8.03 14.18 32.36
CA TYR A 109 9.23 14.74 33.01
C TYR A 109 9.60 16.16 32.56
N ILE A 110 8.61 17.05 32.41
CA ILE A 110 8.85 18.49 32.26
C ILE A 110 9.31 19.06 33.61
N ASP A 111 10.62 19.21 33.78
CA ASP A 111 11.23 19.94 34.89
C ASP A 111 11.90 21.21 34.35
N THR A 112 11.41 22.37 34.79
CA THR A 112 11.91 23.70 34.41
C THR A 112 12.66 24.40 35.55
N SER A 113 12.98 23.69 36.64
CA SER A 113 13.65 24.28 37.82
C SER A 113 15.07 24.78 37.53
N GLY A 114 15.76 24.19 36.54
CA GLY A 114 17.13 24.56 36.15
C GLY A 114 17.38 24.78 34.66
N LEU A 115 16.40 24.54 33.78
CA LEU A 115 16.54 24.70 32.33
C LEU A 115 15.27 25.31 31.70
N PRO A 116 15.39 26.20 30.69
CA PRO A 116 14.22 26.76 30.02
C PRO A 116 13.36 25.68 29.34
N TYR A 117 12.04 25.77 29.49
CA TYR A 117 11.04 24.85 28.95
C TYR A 117 11.30 24.45 27.49
N ILE A 118 11.61 25.43 26.64
CA ILE A 118 11.91 25.23 25.21
C ILE A 118 13.05 24.22 24.97
N THR A 119 14.07 24.20 25.83
CA THR A 119 15.20 23.26 25.71
C THR A 119 14.85 21.85 26.20
N VAL A 120 13.90 21.74 27.13
CA VAL A 120 13.41 20.45 27.65
C VAL A 120 12.57 19.77 26.57
N ILE A 121 11.62 20.50 25.97
CA ILE A 121 10.81 20.02 24.84
C ILE A 121 11.68 19.73 23.61
N GLY A 122 12.63 20.59 23.27
CA GLY A 122 13.57 20.34 22.16
C GLY A 122 14.41 19.09 22.36
N ALA A 123 14.93 18.85 23.57
CA ALA A 123 15.65 17.61 23.88
C ALA A 123 14.72 16.38 23.81
N ARG A 124 13.52 16.47 24.39
CA ARG A 124 12.53 15.38 24.46
C ARG A 124 12.05 14.95 23.07
N THR A 125 11.71 15.92 22.21
CA THR A 125 11.23 15.66 20.84
C THR A 125 12.33 15.09 19.95
N GLY A 126 13.58 15.52 20.10
CA GLY A 126 14.72 14.91 19.43
C GLY A 126 14.90 13.42 19.82
N TRP A 127 14.85 13.10 21.11
CA TRP A 127 14.89 11.71 21.58
C TRP A 127 13.73 10.86 21.07
N LEU A 128 12.51 11.40 21.09
CA LEU A 128 11.35 10.71 20.53
C LEU A 128 11.49 10.51 19.02
N ALA A 129 11.99 11.48 18.26
CA ALA A 129 12.23 11.33 16.82
C ALA A 129 13.18 10.16 16.52
N ILE A 130 14.28 10.03 17.26
CA ILE A 130 15.25 8.93 17.11
C ILE A 130 14.60 7.55 17.38
N VAL A 131 13.75 7.43 18.40
CA VAL A 131 13.01 6.17 18.65
C VAL A 131 11.93 5.94 17.60
N ASN A 132 11.22 6.97 17.15
CA ASN A 132 10.24 6.84 16.06
C ASN A 132 10.91 6.43 14.74
N ILE A 133 12.13 6.89 14.42
CA ILE A 133 12.89 6.42 13.25
C ILE A 133 13.08 4.90 13.26
N LEU A 134 13.39 4.29 14.42
CA LEU A 134 13.44 2.82 14.53
C LEU A 134 12.09 2.17 14.21
N VAL A 135 10.99 2.72 14.72
CA VAL A 135 9.63 2.22 14.45
C VAL A 135 9.28 2.35 12.97
N VAL A 136 9.59 3.49 12.34
CA VAL A 136 9.40 3.75 10.91
C VAL A 136 10.16 2.74 10.07
N VAL A 137 11.43 2.46 10.40
CA VAL A 137 12.24 1.44 9.71
C VAL A 137 11.63 0.06 9.90
N PHE A 138 11.31 -0.34 11.14
CA PHE A 138 10.77 -1.67 11.45
C PHE A 138 9.46 -1.95 10.72
N LEU A 139 8.57 -0.96 10.61
CA LEU A 139 7.31 -1.05 9.87
C LEU A 139 7.48 -1.03 8.34
N ALA A 140 8.65 -0.60 7.83
CA ALA A 140 9.00 -0.60 6.41
C ALA A 140 9.66 -1.91 5.92
N LEU A 141 10.11 -2.79 6.85
CA LEU A 141 10.81 -4.02 6.47
C LEU A 141 9.87 -4.97 5.75
N LYS A 142 10.29 -5.45 4.58
CA LYS A 142 9.53 -6.48 3.86
C LYS A 142 9.77 -7.86 4.46
N ASN A 143 10.96 -8.10 5.00
CA ASN A 143 11.32 -9.32 5.72
C ASN A 143 11.16 -9.14 7.24
N THR A 144 10.01 -8.62 7.66
CA THR A 144 9.71 -8.33 9.07
C THR A 144 9.41 -9.60 9.88
N PRO A 145 9.92 -9.74 11.12
CA PRO A 145 9.52 -10.81 12.04
C PRO A 145 8.00 -10.90 12.26
N LEU A 146 7.28 -9.78 12.13
CA LEU A 146 5.83 -9.75 12.26
C LEU A 146 5.10 -10.57 11.19
N GLY A 147 5.70 -10.79 10.02
CA GLY A 147 5.10 -11.63 8.97
C GLY A 147 5.05 -13.12 9.34
N TYR A 148 5.87 -13.54 10.30
CA TYR A 148 5.87 -14.90 10.84
C TYR A 148 5.05 -15.02 12.14
N LEU A 149 5.06 -13.96 12.97
CA LEU A 149 4.33 -13.92 14.25
C LEU A 149 2.85 -13.52 14.11
N THR A 150 2.48 -12.94 12.96
CA THR A 150 1.14 -12.43 12.68
C THR A 150 0.76 -12.68 11.22
N ALA A 151 -0.52 -12.86 10.92
CA ALA A 151 -0.99 -13.00 9.53
C ALA A 151 -1.01 -11.67 8.74
N TRP A 152 -0.07 -10.75 8.99
CA TRP A 152 0.02 -9.44 8.35
C TRP A 152 1.34 -9.32 7.57
N SER A 153 1.22 -9.25 6.24
CA SER A 153 2.32 -8.86 5.35
C SER A 153 2.67 -7.37 5.52
N TYR A 154 3.87 -6.97 5.09
CA TYR A 154 4.35 -5.59 5.19
C TYR A 154 3.41 -4.56 4.55
N GLU A 155 2.67 -4.93 3.50
CA GLU A 155 1.66 -4.07 2.85
C GLU A 155 0.60 -3.56 3.84
N ARG A 156 0.25 -4.39 4.84
CA ARG A 156 -0.71 -4.03 5.91
C ARG A 156 -0.08 -3.15 7.00
N LEU A 157 1.25 -3.21 7.16
CA LEU A 157 2.01 -2.33 8.07
C LEU A 157 2.29 -0.96 7.46
N ASN A 158 2.25 -0.80 6.14
CA ASN A 158 2.55 0.44 5.42
C ASN A 158 1.72 1.66 5.92
N VAL A 159 0.46 1.47 6.33
CA VAL A 159 -0.34 2.57 6.91
C VAL A 159 0.24 3.04 8.26
N LEU A 160 0.76 2.12 9.08
CA LEU A 160 1.40 2.44 10.35
C LEU A 160 2.77 3.08 10.12
N HIS A 161 3.52 2.62 9.11
CA HIS A 161 4.77 3.25 8.66
C HIS A 161 4.55 4.73 8.27
N GLN A 162 3.51 5.03 7.49
CA GLN A 162 3.16 6.41 7.12
C GLN A 162 2.84 7.27 8.34
N ILE A 163 1.98 6.78 9.25
CA ILE A 163 1.62 7.51 10.48
C ILE A 163 2.85 7.76 11.36
N ALA A 164 3.70 6.74 11.56
CA ALA A 164 4.95 6.89 12.29
C ALA A 164 5.91 7.89 11.59
N GLY A 165 5.94 7.91 10.25
CA GLY A 165 6.71 8.88 9.47
C GLY A 165 6.24 10.32 9.68
N TYR A 166 4.92 10.57 9.66
CA TYR A 166 4.35 11.89 9.94
C TYR A 166 4.60 12.35 11.38
N VAL A 167 4.47 11.44 12.36
CA VAL A 167 4.81 11.73 13.78
C VAL A 167 6.30 12.05 13.94
N THR A 168 7.18 11.27 13.29
CA THR A 168 8.63 11.52 13.27
C THR A 168 8.93 12.91 12.73
N MET A 169 8.32 13.29 11.60
CA MET A 169 8.54 14.59 10.98
C MET A 169 8.06 15.75 11.87
N ALA A 170 6.90 15.62 12.52
CA ALA A 170 6.42 16.61 13.47
C ALA A 170 7.38 16.79 14.66
N LEU A 171 7.93 15.70 15.20
CA LEU A 171 8.92 15.73 16.26
C LEU A 171 10.24 16.38 15.81
N ILE A 172 10.70 16.11 14.57
CA ILE A 172 11.88 16.75 13.96
C ILE A 172 11.67 18.27 13.80
N ILE A 173 10.49 18.69 13.33
CA ILE A 173 10.15 20.12 13.19
C ILE A 173 10.19 20.82 14.55
N VAL A 174 9.54 20.25 15.57
CA VAL A 174 9.55 20.83 16.92
C VAL A 174 10.96 20.86 17.51
N HIS A 175 11.74 19.80 17.35
CA HIS A 175 13.14 19.73 17.79
C HIS A 175 13.99 20.85 17.14
N GLY A 176 13.96 20.97 15.82
CA GLY A 176 14.73 21.98 15.09
C GLY A 176 14.29 23.41 15.41
N ALA A 177 12.97 23.66 15.46
CA ALA A 177 12.42 24.99 15.75
C ALA A 177 12.70 25.45 17.19
N THR A 178 12.58 24.55 18.18
CA THR A 178 12.83 24.88 19.59
C THR A 178 14.31 25.18 19.86
N TYR A 179 15.24 24.39 19.33
CA TYR A 179 16.67 24.68 19.48
C TYR A 179 17.11 25.91 18.69
N SER A 180 16.60 26.12 17.46
CA SER A 180 16.89 27.33 16.68
C SER A 180 16.42 28.58 17.42
N SER A 181 15.17 28.58 17.91
CA SER A 181 14.61 29.70 18.67
C SER A 181 15.37 29.95 19.98
N TYR A 182 15.78 28.88 20.69
CA TYR A 182 16.63 29.02 21.88
C TYR A 182 17.99 29.67 21.57
N PHE A 183 18.71 29.22 20.54
CA PHE A 183 20.01 29.81 20.19
C PHE A 183 19.89 31.26 19.71
N ILE A 184 18.81 31.61 18.99
CA ILE A 184 18.49 32.98 18.58
C ILE A 184 18.25 33.86 19.82
N GLN A 185 17.38 33.43 20.75
CA GLN A 185 17.04 34.20 21.95
C GLN A 185 18.23 34.41 22.90
N GLN A 186 19.17 33.47 22.94
CA GLN A 186 20.41 33.59 23.71
C GLN A 186 21.53 34.37 22.97
N GLY A 187 21.23 34.99 21.82
CA GLY A 187 22.21 35.72 21.01
C GLY A 187 23.29 34.84 20.35
N ASN A 188 23.19 33.51 20.45
CA ASN A 188 24.20 32.55 19.99
C ASN A 188 23.86 31.98 18.60
N LEU A 189 23.61 32.86 17.63
CA LEU A 189 23.38 32.49 16.23
C LEU A 189 24.55 31.71 15.61
N ALA A 190 25.77 31.93 16.10
CA ALA A 190 26.96 31.20 15.66
C ALA A 190 26.84 29.68 15.90
N ARG A 191 26.12 29.25 16.94
CA ARG A 191 25.91 27.83 17.24
C ARG A 191 25.26 27.08 16.08
N LEU A 192 24.30 27.68 15.37
CA LEU A 192 23.62 27.07 14.22
C LEU A 192 24.54 26.85 12.99
N ARG A 193 25.76 27.39 13.01
CA ARG A 193 26.78 27.22 11.96
C ARG A 193 27.87 26.20 12.34
N VAL A 194 27.75 25.56 13.50
CA VAL A 194 28.60 24.44 13.91
C VAL A 194 28.23 23.20 13.10
N HIS A 195 29.23 22.43 12.63
CA HIS A 195 29.04 21.32 11.69
C HIS A 195 27.97 20.32 12.14
N GLU A 196 27.98 19.95 13.42
CA GLU A 196 27.00 19.06 14.04
C GLU A 196 25.56 19.59 13.88
N GLU A 197 25.34 20.89 14.14
CA GLU A 197 24.02 21.51 13.98
C GLU A 197 23.63 21.62 12.49
N ILE A 198 24.59 21.91 11.61
CA ILE A 198 24.37 21.90 10.15
C ILE A 198 23.91 20.52 9.66
N TYR A 199 24.55 19.43 10.11
CA TYR A 199 24.12 18.07 9.77
C TYR A 199 22.69 17.79 10.25
N GLY A 200 22.32 18.27 11.44
CA GLY A 200 20.95 18.18 11.97
C GLY A 200 19.93 18.95 11.13
N ILE A 201 20.25 20.20 10.74
CA ILE A 201 19.40 21.05 9.90
C ILE A 201 19.19 20.41 8.52
N VAL A 202 20.27 20.01 7.85
CA VAL A 202 20.20 19.35 6.53
C VAL A 202 19.42 18.03 6.65
N SER A 203 19.65 17.24 7.70
CA SER A 203 18.88 16.02 7.95
C SER A 203 17.38 16.28 8.12
N GLY A 204 17.00 17.38 8.76
CA GLY A 204 15.60 17.78 8.91
C GLY A 204 14.93 18.05 7.57
N PHE A 205 15.62 18.77 6.67
CA PHE A 205 15.13 19.01 5.31
C PHE A 205 15.14 17.75 4.44
N THR A 206 16.11 16.84 4.56
CA THR A 206 16.09 15.58 3.82
C THR A 206 14.96 14.65 4.30
N PHE A 207 14.66 14.60 5.61
CA PHE A 207 13.46 13.90 6.10
C PHE A 207 12.16 14.54 5.59
N LEU A 208 12.10 15.87 5.48
CA LEU A 208 10.93 16.54 4.88
C LEU A 208 10.75 16.11 3.42
N VAL A 209 11.82 16.06 2.63
CA VAL A 209 11.78 15.54 1.24
C VAL A 209 11.31 14.09 1.19
N VAL A 210 11.79 13.23 2.09
CA VAL A 210 11.35 11.81 2.20
C VAL A 210 9.84 11.70 2.45
N VAL A 211 9.30 12.51 3.35
CA VAL A 211 7.86 12.52 3.69
C VAL A 211 7.02 13.09 2.54
N LEU A 212 7.42 14.24 1.97
CA LEU A 212 6.72 14.85 0.83
C LEU A 212 6.77 13.97 -0.42
N ALA A 213 7.85 13.23 -0.64
CA ALA A 213 7.95 12.24 -1.71
C ALA A 213 6.83 11.19 -1.57
N GLY A 214 6.76 10.53 -0.41
CA GLY A 214 5.78 9.47 -0.16
C GLY A 214 4.32 9.94 -0.12
N ALA A 215 4.07 11.17 0.37
CA ALA A 215 2.72 11.71 0.54
C ALA A 215 2.16 12.45 -0.69
N ILE A 216 3.02 13.12 -1.47
CA ILE A 216 2.60 13.99 -2.59
C ILE A 216 3.18 13.51 -3.91
N VAL A 217 4.51 13.39 -4.03
CA VAL A 217 5.16 13.06 -5.32
C VAL A 217 4.69 11.70 -5.85
N ARG A 218 4.44 10.73 -4.96
CA ARG A 218 3.88 9.42 -5.28
C ARG A 218 2.61 9.48 -6.12
N LEU A 219 1.77 10.50 -5.92
CA LEU A 219 0.48 10.66 -6.60
C LEU A 219 0.63 11.05 -8.09
N TRP A 220 1.82 11.48 -8.50
CA TRP A 220 2.11 11.96 -9.86
C TRP A 220 3.23 11.17 -10.53
N TYR A 221 4.25 10.77 -9.78
CA TYR A 221 5.45 10.09 -10.26
C TYR A 221 5.94 9.06 -9.23
N TYR A 222 5.41 7.84 -9.29
CA TYR A 222 5.75 6.75 -8.37
C TYR A 222 7.26 6.45 -8.33
N GLU A 223 7.89 6.34 -9.50
CA GLU A 223 9.32 6.05 -9.67
C GLU A 223 10.21 7.12 -9.00
N LEU A 224 9.91 8.41 -9.25
CA LEU A 224 10.62 9.54 -8.64
C LEU A 224 10.41 9.57 -7.11
N SER A 225 9.18 9.35 -6.64
CA SER A 225 8.88 9.23 -5.21
C SER A 225 9.70 8.13 -4.56
N TYR A 226 9.83 6.96 -5.19
CA TYR A 226 10.59 5.85 -4.63
C TYR A 226 12.07 6.18 -4.53
N ILE A 227 12.66 6.78 -5.57
CA ILE A 227 14.07 7.20 -5.57
C ILE A 227 14.32 8.23 -4.47
N LEU A 228 13.54 9.32 -4.40
CA LEU A 228 13.69 10.38 -3.39
C LEU A 228 13.53 9.84 -1.97
N HIS A 229 12.55 8.98 -1.73
CA HIS A 229 12.28 8.44 -0.40
C HIS A 229 13.40 7.50 0.06
N VAL A 230 13.91 6.62 -0.80
CA VAL A 230 14.94 5.64 -0.44
C VAL A 230 16.33 6.29 -0.32
N SER A 231 16.71 7.18 -1.25
CA SER A 231 18.01 7.87 -1.19
C SER A 231 18.03 8.94 -0.09
N GLY A 232 16.96 9.73 0.03
CA GLY A 232 16.81 10.73 1.08
C GLY A 232 16.81 10.11 2.47
N PHE A 233 16.22 8.93 2.66
CA PHE A 233 16.30 8.21 3.93
C PHE A 233 17.75 7.80 4.25
N ALA A 234 18.48 7.22 3.29
CA ALA A 234 19.87 6.81 3.48
C ALA A 234 20.78 8.00 3.85
N ILE A 235 20.63 9.14 3.15
CA ILE A 235 21.34 10.38 3.45
C ILE A 235 20.99 10.89 4.85
N SER A 236 19.69 10.91 5.20
CA SER A 236 19.24 11.37 6.52
C SER A 236 19.82 10.53 7.66
N MET A 237 19.89 9.21 7.51
CA MET A 237 20.46 8.33 8.55
C MET A 237 21.96 8.60 8.80
N VAL A 238 22.73 8.93 7.76
CA VAL A 238 24.13 9.36 7.90
C VAL A 238 24.22 10.71 8.61
N LEU A 239 23.41 11.69 8.19
CA LEU A 239 23.42 13.04 8.76
C LEU A 239 22.97 13.08 10.22
N VAL A 240 21.98 12.26 10.63
CA VAL A 240 21.61 12.10 12.05
C VAL A 240 22.78 11.56 12.87
N GLY A 241 23.53 10.58 12.34
CA GLY A 241 24.72 10.02 12.99
C GLY A 241 25.81 11.08 13.19
N LEU A 242 26.04 11.94 12.18
CA LEU A 242 27.00 13.04 12.24
C LEU A 242 26.52 14.23 13.09
N HIS A 243 25.21 14.41 13.27
CA HIS A 243 24.64 15.44 14.15
C HIS A 243 24.87 15.15 15.64
N GLN A 244 24.85 13.88 16.06
CA GLN A 244 25.14 13.47 17.45
C GLN A 244 26.10 12.27 17.51
N PRO A 245 27.38 12.45 17.16
CA PRO A 245 28.35 11.35 16.98
C PRO A 245 28.86 10.76 18.31
N GLU A 246 28.61 11.42 19.45
CA GLU A 246 29.07 10.97 20.76
C GLU A 246 28.38 9.67 21.21
N LEU A 247 29.17 8.58 21.32
CA LEU A 247 28.71 7.27 21.80
C LEU A 247 28.07 7.33 23.20
N SER A 248 28.56 8.20 24.08
CA SER A 248 28.05 8.42 25.44
C SER A 248 26.57 8.84 25.47
N LYS A 249 26.13 9.61 24.47
CA LYS A 249 24.74 10.03 24.28
C LYS A 249 23.85 8.92 23.73
N LYS A 250 24.40 7.79 23.28
CA LYS A 250 23.71 6.63 22.65
C LYS A 250 22.95 6.91 21.34
N ILE A 251 22.75 8.17 20.93
CA ILE A 251 21.96 8.56 19.74
C ILE A 251 22.52 7.90 18.47
N VAL A 252 23.83 7.98 18.23
CA VAL A 252 24.48 7.33 17.08
C VAL A 252 24.34 5.80 17.12
N ILE A 253 24.32 5.17 18.31
CA ILE A 253 24.15 3.71 18.46
C ILE A 253 22.73 3.29 18.04
N VAL A 254 21.71 4.02 18.49
CA VAL A 254 20.31 3.79 18.11
C VAL A 254 20.11 4.03 16.61
N THR A 255 20.72 5.10 16.08
CA THR A 255 20.68 5.42 14.63
C THR A 255 21.35 4.32 13.79
N ALA A 256 22.52 3.85 14.21
CA ALA A 256 23.25 2.76 13.55
C ALA A 256 22.48 1.43 13.59
N ALA A 257 21.77 1.12 14.68
CA ALA A 257 20.90 -0.06 14.75
C ALA A 257 19.74 0.02 13.72
N GLY A 258 19.13 1.20 13.55
CA GLY A 258 18.11 1.44 12.53
C GLY A 258 18.65 1.30 11.10
N ALA A 259 19.81 1.90 10.83
CA ALA A 259 20.49 1.80 9.55
C ALA A 259 20.88 0.34 9.23
N GLY A 260 21.41 -0.40 10.19
CA GLY A 260 21.76 -1.81 10.05
C GLY A 260 20.56 -2.70 9.75
N LEU A 261 19.43 -2.47 10.43
CA LEU A 261 18.17 -3.20 10.20
C LEU A 261 17.62 -2.97 8.78
N TRP A 262 17.69 -1.73 8.28
CA TRP A 262 17.32 -1.38 6.91
C TRP A 262 18.29 -1.97 5.86
N LEU A 263 19.60 -1.89 6.09
CA LEU A 263 20.62 -2.48 5.23
C LEU A 263 20.49 -4.01 5.15
N PHE A 264 20.15 -4.68 6.26
CA PHE A 264 19.95 -6.12 6.31
C PHE A 264 18.75 -6.58 5.45
N ASP A 265 17.59 -5.91 5.54
CA ASP A 265 16.44 -6.17 4.65
C ASP A 265 16.83 -5.96 3.18
N ARG A 266 17.56 -4.87 2.87
CA ARG A 266 18.04 -4.60 1.50
C ARG A 266 19.01 -5.67 1.00
N GLY A 267 19.89 -6.18 1.86
CA GLY A 267 20.82 -7.28 1.57
C GLY A 267 20.09 -8.58 1.22
N ILE A 268 19.10 -9.00 2.02
CA ILE A 268 18.26 -10.19 1.73
C ILE A 268 17.57 -10.05 0.37
N ARG A 269 17.00 -8.87 0.10
CA ARG A 269 16.26 -8.60 -1.14
C ARG A 269 17.17 -8.61 -2.36
N LEU A 270 18.35 -8.00 -2.27
CA LEU A 270 19.38 -8.06 -3.32
C LEU A 270 19.84 -9.50 -3.57
N ALA A 271 20.10 -10.27 -2.51
CA ALA A 271 20.51 -11.67 -2.63
C ALA A 271 19.44 -12.53 -3.35
N ARG A 272 18.14 -12.32 -3.06
CA ARG A 272 17.05 -12.98 -3.80
C ARG A 272 17.01 -12.58 -5.28
N VAL A 273 17.07 -11.28 -5.59
CA VAL A 273 17.06 -10.81 -7.00
C VAL A 273 18.23 -11.39 -7.78
N VAL A 274 19.42 -11.45 -7.19
CA VAL A 274 20.60 -12.07 -7.81
C VAL A 274 20.38 -13.57 -8.00
N ALA A 275 19.98 -14.31 -6.96
CA ALA A 275 19.74 -15.76 -7.01
C ALA A 275 18.63 -16.18 -8.01
N TYR A 276 17.59 -15.37 -8.18
CA TYR A 276 16.52 -15.61 -9.16
C TYR A 276 16.81 -15.02 -10.55
N SER A 277 17.92 -14.30 -10.75
CA SER A 277 18.32 -13.83 -12.09
C SER A 277 19.09 -14.89 -12.88
N PHE A 278 19.80 -15.81 -12.20
CA PHE A 278 20.54 -16.88 -12.85
C PHE A 278 19.60 -17.84 -13.61
N ASN A 279 19.83 -17.94 -14.92
CA ASN A 279 19.13 -18.81 -15.87
C ASN A 279 17.59 -18.67 -15.89
N ASN A 280 17.09 -17.48 -15.51
CA ASN A 280 15.67 -17.18 -15.48
C ASN A 280 15.25 -16.22 -16.61
N THR A 281 14.07 -16.50 -17.15
CA THR A 281 13.52 -15.80 -18.31
C THR A 281 12.01 -15.72 -18.20
N ALA A 282 11.43 -14.63 -18.70
CA ALA A 282 9.99 -14.45 -18.84
C ALA A 282 9.60 -14.38 -20.32
N SER A 283 8.57 -15.13 -20.73
CA SER A 283 7.91 -14.87 -22.01
C SER A 283 6.78 -13.86 -21.81
N VAL A 284 6.64 -12.90 -22.73
CA VAL A 284 5.63 -11.83 -22.65
C VAL A 284 4.64 -11.96 -23.82
N HIS A 285 3.35 -11.88 -23.51
CA HIS A 285 2.26 -12.05 -24.48
C HIS A 285 1.23 -10.93 -24.28
N PRO A 286 0.83 -10.21 -25.34
CA PRO A 286 -0.22 -9.21 -25.22
C PRO A 286 -1.58 -9.87 -24.97
N LEU A 287 -2.44 -9.18 -24.23
CA LEU A 287 -3.86 -9.50 -24.02
C LEU A 287 -4.71 -8.28 -24.45
N PRO A 288 -6.03 -8.44 -24.65
CA PRO A 288 -6.92 -7.31 -24.96
C PRO A 288 -6.87 -6.20 -23.90
N ASP A 289 -7.34 -5.01 -24.27
CA ASP A 289 -7.53 -3.84 -23.38
C ASP A 289 -6.31 -3.43 -22.55
N GLY A 290 -5.10 -3.55 -23.11
CA GLY A 290 -3.85 -3.18 -22.43
C GLY A 290 -3.29 -4.25 -21.48
N GLY A 291 -3.87 -5.45 -21.44
CA GLY A 291 -3.35 -6.54 -20.62
C GLY A 291 -2.04 -7.13 -21.18
N THR A 292 -1.20 -7.68 -20.31
CA THR A 292 -0.01 -8.44 -20.68
C THR A 292 0.12 -9.67 -19.79
N ARG A 293 0.19 -10.86 -20.38
CA ARG A 293 0.53 -12.11 -19.68
C ARG A 293 2.04 -12.30 -19.69
N ILE A 294 2.60 -12.58 -18.52
CA ILE A 294 4.02 -12.87 -18.32
C ILE A 294 4.14 -14.27 -17.73
N ILE A 295 4.89 -15.15 -18.40
CA ILE A 295 5.16 -16.51 -17.92
C ILE A 295 6.63 -16.62 -17.54
N LEU A 296 6.93 -16.79 -16.26
CA LEU A 296 8.29 -16.84 -15.72
C LEU A 296 8.79 -18.29 -15.58
N LYS A 297 9.99 -18.57 -16.08
CA LYS A 297 10.56 -19.93 -16.11
C LYS A 297 10.90 -20.50 -14.72
N LYS A 298 11.45 -19.68 -13.82
CA LYS A 298 11.87 -20.09 -12.47
C LYS A 298 11.07 -19.32 -11.43
N ALA A 299 10.25 -20.06 -10.67
CA ALA A 299 9.49 -19.51 -9.55
C ALA A 299 10.36 -19.30 -8.29
N PRO A 300 9.98 -18.36 -7.41
CA PRO A 300 10.54 -18.31 -6.06
C PRO A 300 10.17 -19.57 -5.27
N PHE A 301 11.10 -20.03 -4.44
CA PHE A 301 10.85 -21.13 -3.50
C PHE A 301 9.71 -20.77 -2.54
N GLY A 302 8.75 -21.68 -2.37
CA GLY A 302 7.60 -21.51 -1.48
C GLY A 302 6.45 -20.66 -2.04
N ALA A 303 6.58 -20.08 -3.24
CA ALA A 303 5.57 -19.19 -3.82
C ALA A 303 4.22 -19.87 -4.07
N SER A 304 3.13 -19.11 -3.89
CA SER A 304 1.76 -19.56 -4.07
C SER A 304 0.91 -18.61 -4.91
N SER A 305 -0.09 -19.13 -5.61
CA SER A 305 -1.07 -18.28 -6.32
C SER A 305 -1.88 -17.44 -5.33
N GLY A 306 -2.03 -16.15 -5.64
CA GLY A 306 -2.56 -15.11 -4.73
C GLY A 306 -1.48 -14.33 -3.96
N GLU A 307 -0.23 -14.81 -3.90
CA GLU A 307 0.91 -14.03 -3.39
C GLU A 307 1.43 -13.05 -4.47
N HIS A 308 2.33 -12.13 -4.13
CA HIS A 308 2.96 -11.21 -5.09
C HIS A 308 4.49 -11.26 -5.07
N CYS A 309 5.10 -10.83 -6.17
CA CYS A 309 6.55 -10.68 -6.32
C CYS A 309 6.86 -9.33 -6.95
N PHE A 310 8.03 -8.75 -6.64
CA PHE A 310 8.55 -7.64 -7.45
C PHE A 310 9.27 -8.25 -8.65
N LEU A 311 8.75 -7.99 -9.84
CA LEU A 311 9.30 -8.49 -11.10
C LEU A 311 10.33 -7.49 -11.64
N TRP A 312 11.46 -8.01 -12.11
CA TRP A 312 12.51 -7.26 -12.79
C TRP A 312 12.69 -7.80 -14.21
N ILE A 313 12.44 -6.97 -15.22
CA ILE A 313 12.74 -7.27 -16.63
C ILE A 313 13.66 -6.17 -17.16
N PRO A 314 15.00 -6.36 -17.12
CA PRO A 314 15.96 -5.30 -17.39
C PRO A 314 15.86 -4.70 -18.81
N LYS A 315 15.35 -5.50 -19.77
CA LYS A 315 15.17 -5.09 -21.17
C LYS A 315 14.02 -4.09 -21.36
N ILE A 316 13.05 -4.07 -20.43
CA ILE A 316 11.98 -3.07 -20.40
C ILE A 316 12.48 -1.86 -19.61
N ARG A 317 12.84 -2.05 -18.34
CA ARG A 317 13.51 -1.01 -17.52
C ARG A 317 14.56 -1.62 -16.60
N ALA A 318 15.79 -1.10 -16.69
CA ALA A 318 16.96 -1.70 -16.03
C ALA A 318 17.01 -1.50 -14.51
N PHE A 319 16.47 -0.38 -13.99
CA PHE A 319 16.64 0.04 -12.59
C PHE A 319 15.36 0.03 -11.75
N GLU A 320 14.32 -0.64 -12.23
CA GLU A 320 13.00 -0.67 -11.60
C GLU A 320 12.52 -2.10 -11.36
N MET A 321 11.78 -2.32 -10.27
CA MET A 321 11.12 -3.59 -9.99
C MET A 321 9.72 -3.31 -9.45
N HIS A 322 8.70 -3.90 -10.05
CA HIS A 322 7.30 -3.57 -9.80
C HIS A 322 6.53 -4.77 -9.23
N PRO A 323 5.65 -4.57 -8.23
CA PRO A 323 4.91 -5.65 -7.59
C PRO A 323 3.77 -6.17 -8.48
N PHE A 324 3.74 -7.48 -8.73
CA PHE A 324 2.63 -8.14 -9.42
C PHE A 324 2.20 -9.41 -8.69
N THR A 325 0.89 -9.64 -8.64
CA THR A 325 0.29 -10.84 -8.06
C THR A 325 0.50 -12.05 -8.97
N ILE A 326 0.88 -13.17 -8.37
CA ILE A 326 0.98 -14.49 -8.98
C ILE A 326 -0.44 -15.00 -9.26
N ALA A 327 -0.83 -14.95 -10.54
CA ALA A 327 -2.12 -15.44 -10.99
C ALA A 327 -2.17 -16.97 -11.01
N ALA A 328 -1.12 -17.63 -11.51
CA ALA A 328 -1.00 -19.08 -11.55
C ALA A 328 0.44 -19.52 -11.22
N MET A 329 0.60 -20.78 -10.82
CA MET A 329 1.91 -21.39 -10.50
C MET A 329 2.34 -22.48 -11.47
N ASP A 330 1.41 -23.07 -12.25
CA ASP A 330 1.73 -24.10 -13.25
C ASP A 330 1.18 -23.66 -14.63
N PRO A 331 1.96 -22.91 -15.44
CA PRO A 331 3.25 -22.30 -15.11
C PRO A 331 3.10 -21.05 -14.22
N LEU A 332 4.22 -20.48 -13.74
CA LEU A 332 4.22 -19.22 -13.00
C LEU A 332 3.80 -18.07 -13.91
N GLU A 333 2.61 -17.55 -13.68
CA GLU A 333 1.94 -16.54 -14.50
C GLU A 333 1.67 -15.26 -13.71
N PHE A 334 1.98 -14.12 -14.31
CA PHE A 334 1.51 -12.80 -13.92
C PHE A 334 0.62 -12.23 -15.04
N VAL A 335 -0.46 -11.56 -14.67
CA VAL A 335 -1.29 -10.78 -15.60
C VAL A 335 -1.23 -9.32 -15.15
N VAL A 336 -0.72 -8.47 -16.03
CA VAL A 336 -0.41 -7.06 -15.76
C VAL A 336 -1.28 -6.19 -16.65
N ASN A 337 -1.99 -5.23 -16.06
CA ASN A 337 -2.69 -4.19 -16.80
C ASN A 337 -1.73 -3.03 -17.14
N SER A 338 -1.83 -2.49 -18.35
CA SER A 338 -1.06 -1.32 -18.78
C SER A 338 -1.63 -0.03 -18.20
N TYR A 339 -0.78 0.74 -17.52
CA TYR A 339 -1.05 2.09 -17.03
C TYR A 339 -0.02 3.06 -17.62
N ASP A 340 1.07 3.28 -16.89
CA ASP A 340 2.22 4.06 -17.29
C ASP A 340 3.52 3.40 -16.84
N GLY A 341 4.61 4.18 -16.85
CA GLY A 341 5.95 3.71 -16.51
C GLY A 341 6.31 2.39 -17.21
N PHE A 342 6.88 1.49 -16.41
CA PHE A 342 7.17 0.10 -16.79
C PHE A 342 6.01 -0.66 -17.44
N THR A 343 4.76 -0.48 -16.99
CA THR A 343 3.63 -1.34 -17.44
C THR A 343 3.20 -1.06 -18.87
N ARG A 344 3.22 0.20 -19.29
CA ARG A 344 2.98 0.59 -20.69
C ARG A 344 4.12 0.15 -21.59
N ASP A 345 5.36 0.43 -21.18
CA ASP A 345 6.56 0.06 -21.96
C ASP A 345 6.65 -1.47 -22.16
N LEU A 346 6.23 -2.24 -21.15
CA LEU A 346 6.08 -3.70 -21.22
C LEU A 346 5.00 -4.13 -22.24
N HIS A 347 3.80 -3.55 -22.17
CA HIS A 347 2.70 -3.91 -23.06
C HIS A 347 3.02 -3.55 -24.52
N GLU A 348 3.55 -2.35 -24.78
CA GLU A 348 4.00 -1.94 -26.10
C GLU A 348 5.09 -2.88 -26.65
N TYR A 349 6.02 -3.34 -25.81
CA TYR A 349 7.03 -4.31 -26.22
C TYR A 349 6.41 -5.67 -26.57
N ALA A 350 5.46 -6.15 -25.76
CA ALA A 350 4.77 -7.43 -25.96
C ALA A 350 3.89 -7.42 -27.22
N VAL A 351 3.22 -6.30 -27.52
CA VAL A 351 2.46 -6.13 -28.78
C VAL A 351 3.39 -6.17 -30.01
N ARG A 352 4.56 -5.54 -29.94
CA ARG A 352 5.54 -5.55 -31.04
C ARG A 352 6.28 -6.90 -31.18
N HIS A 353 6.40 -7.68 -30.10
CA HIS A 353 7.10 -8.97 -30.10
C HIS A 353 6.34 -10.05 -29.29
N PRO A 354 5.18 -10.53 -29.78
CA PRO A 354 4.38 -11.51 -29.06
C PRO A 354 5.15 -12.82 -28.81
N GLY A 355 5.18 -13.27 -27.56
CA GLY A 355 5.90 -14.47 -27.14
C GLY A 355 7.42 -14.29 -26.96
N ALA A 356 7.95 -13.07 -27.10
CA ALA A 356 9.37 -12.79 -26.89
C ALA A 356 9.83 -13.23 -25.48
N THR A 357 10.98 -13.90 -25.42
CA THR A 357 11.58 -14.37 -24.17
C THR A 357 12.68 -13.41 -23.72
N LEU A 358 12.48 -12.82 -22.54
CA LEU A 358 13.36 -11.81 -21.95
C LEU A 358 14.07 -12.37 -20.72
N LYS A 359 15.28 -11.90 -20.41
CA LYS A 359 15.89 -12.12 -19.09
C LYS A 359 15.01 -11.47 -18.03
N ALA A 360 14.75 -12.19 -16.94
CA ALA A 360 13.90 -11.71 -15.86
C ALA A 360 14.37 -12.24 -14.50
N SER A 361 14.05 -11.52 -13.43
CA SER A 361 14.21 -11.98 -12.05
C SER A 361 13.01 -11.55 -11.19
N VAL A 362 12.92 -12.10 -9.99
CA VAL A 362 11.85 -11.84 -9.03
C VAL A 362 12.38 -11.70 -7.60
N GLU A 363 11.74 -10.81 -6.85
CA GLU A 363 12.00 -10.54 -5.43
C GLU A 363 10.72 -10.86 -4.64
N GLY A 364 10.74 -11.96 -3.89
CA GLY A 364 9.54 -12.50 -3.23
C GLY A 364 9.65 -14.00 -2.92
N SER A 365 8.53 -14.72 -2.75
CA SER A 365 7.15 -14.18 -2.76
C SER A 365 6.81 -13.38 -1.49
N TYR A 366 5.70 -12.67 -1.56
CA TYR A 366 5.15 -11.80 -0.52
C TYR A 366 3.62 -11.89 -0.47
N GLY A 367 3.04 -11.39 0.61
CA GLY A 367 1.60 -11.51 0.86
C GLY A 367 1.33 -12.61 1.87
N THR A 368 0.32 -12.41 2.70
CA THR A 368 -0.06 -13.35 3.75
C THR A 368 -1.57 -13.24 3.92
N PHE A 369 -2.28 -14.27 3.47
CA PHE A 369 -3.73 -14.36 3.53
C PHE A 369 -4.17 -15.62 4.26
N PRO A 370 -5.37 -15.64 4.87
CA PRO A 370 -5.90 -16.85 5.49
C PRO A 370 -5.95 -17.99 4.48
N ASN A 371 -5.41 -19.16 4.84
CA ASN A 371 -5.51 -20.36 4.01
C ASN A 371 -7.00 -20.68 3.76
N PRO A 372 -7.52 -20.55 2.52
CA PRO A 372 -8.95 -20.65 2.32
C PRO A 372 -9.46 -22.08 2.50
N ALA A 373 -8.60 -23.10 2.35
CA ALA A 373 -8.95 -24.51 2.60
C ALA A 373 -9.35 -24.81 4.06
N GLU A 374 -9.15 -23.87 5.00
CA GLU A 374 -9.62 -24.01 6.38
C GLU A 374 -11.08 -23.55 6.61
N TYR A 375 -11.78 -23.09 5.56
CA TYR A 375 -13.10 -22.46 5.68
C TYR A 375 -14.16 -23.27 4.95
N ASP A 376 -15.31 -23.49 5.57
CA ASP A 376 -16.40 -24.28 4.98
C ASP A 376 -17.10 -23.51 3.85
N LYS A 377 -17.10 -22.16 3.89
CA LYS A 377 -17.54 -21.31 2.77
C LYS A 377 -16.53 -20.20 2.44
N VAL A 378 -16.32 -19.89 1.16
CA VAL A 378 -15.39 -18.86 0.67
C VAL A 378 -16.07 -17.98 -0.38
N VAL A 379 -16.04 -16.66 -0.21
CA VAL A 379 -16.49 -15.68 -1.21
C VAL A 379 -15.29 -14.89 -1.70
N LEU A 380 -15.04 -14.90 -3.00
CA LEU A 380 -13.93 -14.20 -3.66
C LEU A 380 -14.51 -13.09 -4.56
N VAL A 381 -14.15 -11.83 -4.32
CA VAL A 381 -14.71 -10.66 -5.03
C VAL A 381 -13.62 -9.87 -5.73
N ALA A 382 -13.66 -9.82 -7.07
CA ALA A 382 -12.72 -9.07 -7.89
C ALA A 382 -13.40 -7.92 -8.65
N GLY A 383 -12.73 -6.76 -8.69
CA GLY A 383 -12.96 -5.71 -9.68
C GLY A 383 -11.71 -5.50 -10.52
N GLY A 384 -11.84 -5.39 -11.84
CA GLY A 384 -10.72 -5.10 -12.76
C GLY A 384 -9.56 -6.11 -12.62
N SER A 385 -8.33 -5.61 -12.57
CA SER A 385 -7.12 -6.42 -12.39
C SER A 385 -7.03 -7.15 -11.04
N GLY A 386 -7.94 -6.87 -10.09
CA GLY A 386 -8.08 -7.61 -8.84
C GLY A 386 -8.38 -9.12 -9.02
N ALA A 387 -8.74 -9.54 -10.24
CA ALA A 387 -8.83 -10.96 -10.58
C ALA A 387 -7.50 -11.72 -10.46
N SER A 388 -6.33 -11.09 -10.66
CA SER A 388 -5.04 -11.78 -10.48
C SER A 388 -4.92 -12.40 -9.07
N PHE A 389 -5.46 -11.72 -8.05
CA PHE A 389 -5.51 -12.21 -6.67
C PHE A 389 -6.59 -13.27 -6.46
N THR A 390 -7.83 -13.04 -6.91
CA THR A 390 -8.95 -13.95 -6.61
C THR A 390 -8.93 -15.22 -7.45
N VAL A 391 -8.57 -15.14 -8.73
CA VAL A 391 -8.36 -16.30 -9.61
C VAL A 391 -7.19 -17.13 -9.09
N GLY A 392 -6.08 -16.48 -8.71
CA GLY A 392 -4.96 -17.17 -8.09
C GLY A 392 -5.33 -17.85 -6.77
N THR A 393 -6.11 -17.19 -5.92
CA THR A 393 -6.67 -17.80 -4.70
C THR A 393 -7.54 -19.01 -5.04
N ALA A 394 -8.43 -18.91 -6.03
CA ALA A 394 -9.30 -20.02 -6.46
C ALA A 394 -8.50 -21.21 -7.01
N LEU A 395 -7.44 -20.97 -7.78
CA LEU A 395 -6.53 -22.03 -8.26
C LEU A 395 -5.75 -22.69 -7.11
N ASN A 396 -5.31 -21.91 -6.11
CA ASN A 396 -4.64 -22.43 -4.92
C ASN A 396 -5.59 -23.31 -4.07
N ILE A 397 -6.87 -22.93 -3.99
CA ILE A 397 -7.90 -23.77 -3.37
C ILE A 397 -8.08 -25.06 -4.17
N LEU A 398 -8.24 -24.96 -5.49
CA LEU A 398 -8.46 -26.12 -6.36
C LEU A 398 -7.34 -27.17 -6.25
N LYS A 399 -6.07 -26.74 -6.15
CA LYS A 399 -4.93 -27.63 -5.88
C LYS A 399 -5.02 -28.41 -4.56
N ARG A 400 -5.84 -27.96 -3.62
CA ARG A 400 -5.99 -28.49 -2.25
C ARG A 400 -7.35 -29.12 -2.00
N LEU A 401 -8.31 -28.98 -2.92
CA LEU A 401 -9.63 -29.61 -2.83
C LEU A 401 -9.48 -31.13 -2.95
N THR A 402 -9.97 -31.85 -1.94
CA THR A 402 -10.13 -33.31 -2.01
C THR A 402 -11.45 -33.65 -2.70
N HIS A 403 -11.54 -34.86 -3.27
CA HIS A 403 -12.73 -35.32 -4.02
C HIS A 403 -14.03 -35.34 -3.18
N ASN A 404 -13.91 -35.33 -1.84
CA ASN A 404 -15.02 -35.33 -0.90
C ASN A 404 -15.19 -33.97 -0.18
N SER A 405 -14.62 -32.89 -0.71
CA SER A 405 -14.74 -31.56 -0.11
C SER A 405 -16.18 -31.04 -0.19
N THR A 406 -16.75 -30.67 0.96
CA THR A 406 -18.05 -29.99 1.08
C THR A 406 -17.93 -28.46 1.01
N GLN A 407 -16.73 -27.95 0.70
CA GLN A 407 -16.44 -26.52 0.68
C GLN A 407 -17.24 -25.80 -0.41
N SER A 408 -18.03 -24.79 -0.01
CA SER A 408 -18.71 -23.90 -0.94
C SER A 408 -17.82 -22.69 -1.27
N ILE A 409 -17.52 -22.47 -2.54
CA ILE A 409 -16.74 -21.32 -3.01
C ILE A 409 -17.67 -20.50 -3.91
N VAL A 410 -17.55 -19.18 -3.93
CA VAL A 410 -18.23 -18.28 -4.87
C VAL A 410 -17.21 -17.27 -5.39
N LEU A 411 -16.96 -17.25 -6.70
CA LEU A 411 -16.09 -16.29 -7.37
C LEU A 411 -16.93 -15.27 -8.12
N VAL A 412 -16.85 -14.00 -7.72
CA VAL A 412 -17.47 -12.86 -8.40
C VAL A 412 -16.37 -12.03 -9.05
N TRP A 413 -16.46 -11.80 -10.35
CA TRP A 413 -15.56 -10.88 -11.06
C TRP A 413 -16.35 -9.85 -11.86
N MET A 414 -16.04 -8.57 -11.64
CA MET A 414 -16.58 -7.44 -12.38
C MET A 414 -15.47 -6.78 -13.21
N VAL A 415 -15.70 -6.66 -14.51
CA VAL A 415 -14.85 -5.93 -15.46
C VAL A 415 -15.63 -4.81 -16.13
N LYS A 416 -14.93 -3.82 -16.70
CA LYS A 416 -15.57 -2.77 -17.50
C LYS A 416 -15.90 -3.29 -18.90
N GLU A 417 -14.89 -3.76 -19.63
CA GLU A 417 -15.01 -4.31 -20.98
C GLU A 417 -15.10 -5.85 -20.98
N HIS A 418 -15.87 -6.42 -21.90
CA HIS A 418 -16.05 -7.87 -22.05
C HIS A 418 -14.74 -8.61 -22.35
N THR A 419 -13.94 -8.04 -23.25
CA THR A 419 -12.64 -8.54 -23.73
C THR A 419 -11.62 -8.79 -22.62
N ARG A 420 -11.71 -8.08 -21.47
CA ARG A 420 -10.88 -8.39 -20.29
C ARG A 420 -11.14 -9.78 -19.71
N LEU A 421 -12.31 -10.39 -19.91
CA LEU A 421 -12.59 -11.75 -19.42
C LEU A 421 -11.63 -12.79 -20.02
N GLU A 422 -11.08 -12.52 -21.21
CA GLU A 422 -10.09 -13.35 -21.89
C GLU A 422 -8.77 -13.48 -21.11
N TRP A 423 -8.44 -12.50 -20.26
CA TRP A 423 -7.21 -12.50 -19.44
C TRP A 423 -7.08 -13.74 -18.56
N PHE A 424 -8.20 -14.31 -18.11
CA PHE A 424 -8.24 -15.51 -17.27
C PHE A 424 -9.14 -16.63 -17.84
N ALA A 425 -9.59 -16.56 -19.10
CA ALA A 425 -10.61 -17.47 -19.64
C ALA A 425 -10.33 -18.97 -19.44
N HIS A 426 -9.08 -19.41 -19.66
CA HIS A 426 -8.66 -20.80 -19.42
C HIS A 426 -8.74 -21.18 -17.92
N HIS A 427 -8.27 -20.30 -17.03
CA HIS A 427 -8.32 -20.51 -15.59
C HIS A 427 -9.77 -20.49 -15.08
N LEU A 428 -10.62 -19.62 -15.61
CA LEU A 428 -12.05 -19.56 -15.29
C LEU A 428 -12.79 -20.83 -15.72
N ALA A 429 -12.50 -21.39 -16.90
CA ALA A 429 -13.07 -22.67 -17.35
C ALA A 429 -12.73 -23.79 -16.36
N ARG A 430 -11.45 -23.96 -16.05
CA ARG A 430 -10.96 -24.96 -15.06
C ARG A 430 -11.61 -24.78 -13.68
N ILE A 431 -11.76 -23.53 -13.22
CA ILE A 431 -12.44 -23.22 -11.96
C ILE A 431 -13.93 -23.57 -12.05
N HIS A 432 -14.61 -23.23 -13.15
CA HIS A 432 -16.04 -23.47 -13.33
C HIS A 432 -16.38 -24.97 -13.38
N GLU A 433 -15.64 -25.75 -14.15
CA GLU A 433 -15.74 -27.23 -14.22
C GLU A 433 -15.60 -27.85 -12.83
N SER A 434 -14.60 -27.39 -12.06
CA SER A 434 -14.29 -27.95 -10.75
C SER A 434 -15.26 -27.52 -9.65
N LEU A 435 -15.81 -26.30 -9.73
CA LEU A 435 -16.65 -25.69 -8.69
C LEU A 435 -18.16 -25.68 -9.01
N ARG A 436 -18.59 -26.34 -10.08
CA ARG A 436 -20.00 -26.58 -10.47
C ARG A 436 -20.89 -25.34 -10.32
N SER A 437 -20.71 -24.36 -11.20
CA SER A 437 -21.53 -23.14 -11.34
C SER A 437 -21.29 -22.01 -10.33
N SER A 438 -20.17 -22.04 -9.61
CA SER A 438 -19.81 -21.03 -8.59
C SER A 438 -19.13 -19.75 -9.12
N VAL A 439 -19.05 -19.56 -10.44
CA VAL A 439 -18.38 -18.42 -11.08
C VAL A 439 -19.42 -17.45 -11.64
N LEU A 440 -19.36 -16.20 -11.19
CA LEU A 440 -20.30 -15.13 -11.54
C LEU A 440 -19.53 -13.98 -12.21
N LEU A 441 -19.69 -13.86 -13.53
CA LEU A 441 -19.00 -12.85 -14.35
C LEU A 441 -19.94 -11.68 -14.66
N TYR A 442 -19.43 -10.47 -14.46
CA TYR A 442 -20.17 -9.22 -14.65
C TYR A 442 -19.39 -8.23 -15.52
N VAL A 443 -20.04 -7.68 -16.53
CA VAL A 443 -19.48 -6.64 -17.41
C VAL A 443 -20.27 -5.34 -17.18
N THR A 444 -19.60 -4.29 -16.72
CA THR A 444 -20.28 -3.06 -16.25
C THR A 444 -20.54 -2.03 -17.34
N ARG A 445 -19.80 -2.08 -18.48
CA ARG A 445 -20.13 -1.30 -19.67
C ARG A 445 -20.96 -2.18 -20.62
N VAL A 446 -22.04 -1.62 -21.16
CA VAL A 446 -22.76 -2.24 -22.27
C VAL A 446 -21.91 -1.99 -23.54
N PRO A 447 -21.68 -2.98 -24.42
CA PRO A 447 -21.05 -2.72 -25.70
C PRO A 447 -21.94 -1.79 -26.52
N ASP A 448 -21.36 -0.73 -27.09
CA ASP A 448 -22.09 0.18 -27.98
C ASP A 448 -22.60 -0.60 -29.20
N SER A 449 -23.91 -0.48 -29.48
CA SER A 449 -24.60 -1.26 -30.51
C SER A 449 -24.29 -0.82 -31.96
N SER A 450 -23.15 -0.18 -32.20
CA SER A 450 -22.71 0.35 -33.50
C SER A 450 -21.87 -0.63 -34.33
N ASP A 451 -21.18 -1.59 -33.69
CA ASP A 451 -20.21 -2.46 -34.40
C ASP A 451 -20.83 -3.69 -35.09
N SER A 452 -22.16 -3.87 -35.02
CA SER A 452 -22.87 -4.92 -35.78
C SER A 452 -23.44 -4.42 -37.10
N SER A 453 -22.58 -3.96 -38.02
CA SER A 453 -22.95 -3.79 -39.44
C SER A 453 -21.88 -4.32 -40.39
N LEU A 454 -22.06 -5.58 -40.80
CA LEU A 454 -21.38 -6.15 -41.96
C LEU A 454 -21.92 -5.49 -43.24
N ALA A 455 -21.19 -4.51 -43.77
CA ALA A 455 -21.40 -3.94 -45.09
C ALA A 455 -20.08 -4.01 -45.90
N PRO A 456 -20.11 -4.32 -47.21
CA PRO A 456 -18.91 -4.65 -47.96
C PRO A 456 -18.03 -3.43 -48.25
N ILE A 457 -16.72 -3.66 -48.22
CA ILE A 457 -15.69 -2.65 -48.51
C ILE A 457 -15.79 -2.23 -49.98
N VAL A 458 -16.18 -0.98 -50.23
CA VAL A 458 -15.94 -0.28 -51.49
C VAL A 458 -14.88 0.78 -51.24
N LYS A 459 -13.65 0.54 -51.72
CA LYS A 459 -12.60 1.56 -51.76
C LYS A 459 -13.10 2.74 -52.60
N LYS A 460 -12.96 3.96 -52.07
CA LYS A 460 -13.06 5.18 -52.87
C LYS A 460 -11.85 6.06 -52.60
N GLU A 461 -10.80 5.82 -53.38
CA GLU A 461 -9.67 6.75 -53.51
C GLU A 461 -10.20 8.11 -53.98
N ARG A 462 -9.66 9.19 -53.41
CA ARG A 462 -9.73 10.52 -54.04
C ARG A 462 -8.34 11.14 -54.02
N PHE A 463 -7.85 11.36 -55.22
CA PHE A 463 -6.57 11.98 -55.53
C PHE A 463 -6.47 13.41 -54.97
N HIS A 464 -5.25 13.78 -54.58
CA HIS A 464 -4.81 15.17 -54.63
C HIS A 464 -4.57 15.58 -56.09
N SER A 465 -4.87 16.83 -56.44
CA SER A 465 -4.27 17.55 -57.57
C SER A 465 -4.31 19.05 -57.27
N GLU A 466 -3.37 19.79 -57.84
CA GLU A 466 -2.93 21.09 -57.36
C GLU A 466 -3.79 22.28 -57.83
N ALA A 467 -3.65 23.42 -57.13
CA ALA A 467 -3.66 24.73 -57.77
C ALA A 467 -2.65 25.65 -57.07
N THR A 468 -1.71 26.17 -57.84
CA THR A 468 -0.51 26.91 -57.40
C THR A 468 -0.80 28.40 -57.23
N SER A 469 -0.17 29.05 -56.24
CA SER A 469 0.29 30.44 -56.39
C SER A 469 1.41 30.78 -55.40
N SER A 470 2.61 30.97 -55.94
CA SER A 470 3.71 31.78 -55.39
C SER A 470 3.28 33.28 -55.33
N GLU A 471 3.93 34.27 -54.73
CA GLU A 471 5.24 34.53 -54.06
C GLU A 471 5.03 35.85 -53.23
N ALA A 472 5.78 36.32 -52.23
CA ALA A 472 6.96 35.84 -51.47
C ALA A 472 7.17 36.75 -50.21
N SER A 473 8.35 36.62 -49.56
CA SER A 473 9.06 37.67 -48.79
C SER A 473 8.51 38.15 -47.42
N THR A 474 9.30 37.83 -46.38
CA THR A 474 9.50 38.58 -45.10
C THR A 474 10.11 39.99 -45.37
N PRO A 475 10.18 40.99 -44.43
CA PRO A 475 10.49 40.82 -42.99
C PRO A 475 9.94 41.80 -41.90
N ILE A 476 9.82 41.25 -40.68
CA ILE A 476 10.36 41.71 -39.36
C ILE A 476 10.32 43.21 -38.92
N THR A 477 9.70 43.46 -37.74
CA THR A 477 9.87 44.56 -36.73
C THR A 477 9.44 46.02 -37.02
N PRO A 478 9.21 46.86 -35.97
CA PRO A 478 8.83 46.56 -34.58
C PRO A 478 7.52 47.27 -34.15
N ALA A 479 6.93 46.83 -33.03
CA ALA A 479 5.74 47.47 -32.47
C ALA A 479 6.04 48.85 -31.85
N THR A 480 5.17 49.83 -32.08
CA THR A 480 5.14 51.09 -31.33
C THR A 480 4.17 50.97 -30.15
N GLU A 481 4.59 51.41 -28.97
CA GLU A 481 3.75 51.40 -27.77
C GLU A 481 2.54 52.34 -27.91
N LYS A 482 1.36 51.85 -27.52
CA LYS A 482 0.34 52.68 -26.87
C LYS A 482 -0.26 51.91 -25.70
N PHE A 483 -0.05 52.44 -24.50
CA PHE A 483 -0.90 52.19 -23.36
C PHE A 483 -2.26 52.82 -23.62
N ASP A 484 -3.34 52.08 -23.35
CA ASP A 484 -4.60 52.65 -22.90
C ASP A 484 -5.14 51.79 -21.75
N VAL A 485 -5.61 52.47 -20.70
CA VAL A 485 -6.06 51.88 -19.44
C VAL A 485 -7.58 51.83 -19.44
N GLU A 486 -8.17 50.70 -19.03
CA GLU A 486 -9.12 50.58 -17.90
C GLU A 486 -9.99 49.30 -18.00
N ARG A 487 -10.51 48.85 -16.85
CA ARG A 487 -11.61 47.88 -16.63
C ARG A 487 -11.23 46.41 -16.68
N GLY A 488 -10.88 45.90 -15.49
CA GLY A 488 -10.54 44.51 -15.28
C GLY A 488 -11.74 43.59 -15.05
N ILE A 489 -11.51 42.31 -15.41
CA ILE A 489 -12.15 41.14 -14.81
C ILE A 489 -10.99 40.19 -14.49
N PRO A 490 -10.88 39.62 -13.27
CA PRO A 490 -9.76 38.73 -12.95
C PRO A 490 -9.81 37.47 -13.81
N GLN A 491 -8.83 37.29 -14.70
CA GLN A 491 -8.66 36.01 -15.38
C GLN A 491 -8.27 34.94 -14.35
N GLN A 492 -9.00 33.82 -14.37
CA GLN A 492 -8.67 32.62 -13.61
C GLN A 492 -7.21 32.23 -13.89
N PRO A 493 -6.40 31.88 -12.87
CA PRO A 493 -5.05 31.42 -13.12
C PRO A 493 -5.08 30.18 -14.01
N THR A 494 -4.28 30.22 -15.08
CA THR A 494 -4.15 29.16 -16.07
C THR A 494 -4.02 27.81 -15.36
N LYS A 495 -4.90 26.86 -15.68
CA LYS A 495 -4.83 25.50 -15.14
C LYS A 495 -3.40 24.99 -15.35
N VAL A 496 -2.69 24.76 -14.24
CA VAL A 496 -1.43 24.01 -14.25
C VAL A 496 -1.69 22.73 -15.03
N LEU A 497 -0.88 22.47 -16.06
CA LEU A 497 -1.05 21.34 -16.96
C LEU A 497 -0.66 20.05 -16.23
N THR A 498 -1.49 19.62 -15.27
CA THR A 498 -1.37 18.32 -14.63
C THR A 498 -1.53 17.25 -15.70
N ARG A 499 -0.45 16.52 -15.94
CA ARG A 499 -0.48 15.28 -16.70
C ARG A 499 -1.45 14.33 -16.00
N VAL A 500 -2.67 14.23 -16.51
CA VAL A 500 -3.67 13.29 -16.01
C VAL A 500 -3.15 11.89 -16.32
N VAL A 501 -2.70 11.17 -15.29
CA VAL A 501 -2.45 9.73 -15.39
C VAL A 501 -3.82 9.06 -15.51
N SER A 502 -4.20 8.74 -16.74
CA SER A 502 -5.48 8.13 -17.07
C SER A 502 -5.48 6.67 -16.60
N ASP A 503 -5.95 6.45 -15.38
CA ASP A 503 -6.17 5.12 -14.80
C ASP A 503 -7.44 4.48 -15.41
N PRO A 504 -7.34 3.43 -16.25
CA PRO A 504 -8.49 2.78 -16.89
C PRO A 504 -9.40 2.04 -15.89
N GLU A 505 -9.00 1.84 -14.64
CA GLU A 505 -9.80 1.17 -13.61
C GLU A 505 -10.52 2.18 -12.71
N LYS A 506 -9.92 3.34 -12.39
CA LYS A 506 -10.58 4.44 -11.65
C LYS A 506 -11.42 5.38 -12.52
N SER A 507 -11.06 5.61 -13.79
CA SER A 507 -11.81 6.51 -14.68
C SER A 507 -13.25 6.03 -14.91
N GLY A 508 -14.23 6.87 -14.56
CA GLY A 508 -15.66 6.60 -14.72
C GLY A 508 -16.47 6.41 -13.43
N PHE A 509 -15.85 6.42 -12.24
CA PHE A 509 -16.62 6.21 -11.01
C PHE A 509 -17.62 7.34 -10.68
N GLU A 510 -17.38 8.56 -11.16
CA GLU A 510 -18.28 9.72 -11.00
C GLU A 510 -19.27 9.92 -12.16
N SER A 511 -18.99 9.40 -13.37
CA SER A 511 -19.89 9.52 -14.53
C SER A 511 -21.01 8.48 -14.53
N ASP A 512 -20.75 7.30 -13.97
CA ASP A 512 -21.67 6.15 -14.02
C ASP A 512 -22.84 6.26 -13.01
N THR A 513 -22.86 7.27 -12.15
CA THR A 513 -23.94 7.51 -11.17
C THR A 513 -25.24 8.02 -11.80
N ALA A 514 -25.18 8.56 -13.01
CA ALA A 514 -26.34 9.11 -13.74
C ALA A 514 -26.97 8.13 -14.75
N ALA A 515 -26.30 7.02 -15.07
CA ALA A 515 -26.81 6.02 -15.99
C ALA A 515 -27.87 5.13 -15.31
N THR A 516 -29.09 5.67 -15.16
CA THR A 516 -30.27 4.86 -14.82
C THR A 516 -30.45 3.79 -15.89
N ILE A 517 -30.07 2.55 -15.58
CA ILE A 517 -30.31 1.39 -16.44
C ILE A 517 -31.81 1.19 -16.51
N SER A 518 -32.42 1.75 -17.55
CA SER A 518 -33.77 1.40 -17.96
C SER A 518 -33.79 -0.10 -18.30
N PRO A 519 -34.89 -0.84 -18.01
CA PRO A 519 -34.97 -2.29 -18.24
C PRO A 519 -35.12 -2.61 -19.74
N LEU A 520 -34.09 -2.29 -20.52
CA LEU A 520 -33.96 -2.65 -21.93
C LEU A 520 -33.63 -4.14 -22.02
N ARG A 521 -34.71 -4.93 -22.11
CA ARG A 521 -34.87 -6.12 -22.95
C ARG A 521 -33.55 -6.80 -23.37
N GLN A 522 -33.27 -7.95 -22.77
CA GLN A 522 -32.34 -8.94 -23.33
C GLN A 522 -32.84 -9.39 -24.72
N ILE A 523 -32.42 -8.70 -25.78
CA ILE A 523 -32.60 -9.12 -27.17
C ILE A 523 -31.20 -9.41 -27.71
N GLY A 524 -30.78 -10.65 -27.50
CA GLY A 524 -29.47 -11.19 -27.85
C GLY A 524 -29.31 -12.55 -27.19
N ALA A 525 -28.64 -13.48 -27.87
CA ALA A 525 -28.30 -14.77 -27.27
C ALA A 525 -27.47 -14.54 -25.99
N PRO A 526 -27.65 -15.35 -24.92
CA PRO A 526 -26.86 -15.19 -23.70
C PRO A 526 -25.37 -15.32 -24.04
N VAL A 527 -24.62 -14.26 -23.76
CA VAL A 527 -23.17 -14.21 -24.01
C VAL A 527 -22.47 -15.07 -22.95
N HIS A 528 -21.60 -15.97 -23.40
CA HIS A 528 -20.86 -16.89 -22.55
C HIS A 528 -19.37 -16.83 -22.88
N ILE A 529 -18.52 -17.04 -21.87
CA ILE A 529 -17.10 -17.35 -22.06
C ILE A 529 -16.82 -18.72 -21.47
N ASN A 530 -16.37 -19.67 -22.30
CA ASN A 530 -16.14 -21.08 -21.90
C ASN A 530 -17.32 -21.68 -21.11
N SER A 531 -18.54 -21.55 -21.64
CA SER A 531 -19.81 -21.99 -21.03
C SER A 531 -20.22 -21.26 -19.73
N ILE A 532 -19.48 -20.25 -19.28
CA ILE A 532 -19.84 -19.43 -18.12
C ILE A 532 -20.72 -18.25 -18.58
N PRO A 533 -21.95 -18.10 -18.05
CA PRO A 533 -22.85 -17.02 -18.45
C PRO A 533 -22.37 -15.66 -17.96
N ILE A 534 -22.40 -14.66 -18.83
CA ILE A 534 -21.99 -13.29 -18.53
C ILE A 534 -23.24 -12.44 -18.24
N LYS A 535 -23.18 -11.67 -17.15
CA LYS A 535 -24.23 -10.72 -16.76
C LYS A 535 -23.77 -9.29 -17.05
N TYR A 536 -24.63 -8.49 -17.67
CA TYR A 536 -24.35 -7.06 -17.83
C TYR A 536 -24.87 -6.27 -16.62
N GLY A 537 -24.13 -5.24 -16.23
CA GLY A 537 -24.40 -4.42 -15.04
C GLY A 537 -23.51 -4.76 -13.84
N ARG A 538 -23.79 -4.13 -12.69
CA ARG A 538 -23.02 -4.32 -11.44
C ARG A 538 -23.60 -5.46 -10.61
N ALA A 539 -22.73 -6.27 -9.99
CA ALA A 539 -23.16 -7.33 -9.08
C ALA A 539 -23.68 -6.76 -7.75
N ASP A 540 -24.76 -7.31 -7.19
CA ASP A 540 -25.08 -7.09 -5.78
C ASP A 540 -24.16 -7.96 -4.89
N VAL A 541 -22.93 -7.50 -4.76
CA VAL A 541 -21.90 -8.09 -3.90
C VAL A 541 -22.34 -8.11 -2.45
N ALA A 542 -23.15 -7.13 -2.02
CA ALA A 542 -23.63 -7.08 -0.65
C ALA A 542 -24.59 -8.24 -0.37
N GLU A 543 -25.51 -8.52 -1.30
CA GLU A 543 -26.43 -9.64 -1.15
C GLU A 543 -25.74 -11.01 -1.28
N ILE A 544 -24.78 -11.16 -2.21
CA ILE A 544 -23.98 -12.39 -2.30
C ILE A 544 -23.27 -12.68 -0.97
N ILE A 545 -22.61 -11.68 -0.36
CA ILE A 545 -21.94 -11.83 0.93
C ILE A 545 -22.93 -12.13 2.07
N ARG A 546 -24.06 -11.42 2.13
CA ARG A 546 -25.10 -11.66 3.14
C ARG A 546 -25.64 -13.09 3.05
N ARG A 547 -26.00 -13.52 1.84
CA ARG A 547 -26.53 -14.85 1.55
C ARG A 547 -25.55 -15.94 1.99
N THR A 548 -24.30 -15.91 1.53
CA THR A 548 -23.32 -16.95 1.89
C THR A 548 -23.06 -17.02 3.40
N ILE A 549 -23.06 -15.88 4.11
CA ILE A 549 -22.90 -15.85 5.57
C ILE A 549 -24.17 -16.31 6.31
N ASN A 550 -25.37 -15.95 5.83
CA ASN A 550 -26.64 -16.36 6.44
C ASN A 550 -26.94 -17.85 6.24
N GLU A 551 -26.52 -18.44 5.11
CA GLU A 551 -26.63 -19.87 4.81
C GLU A 551 -25.59 -20.73 5.56
N ALA A 552 -24.71 -20.15 6.37
CA ALA A 552 -23.68 -20.87 7.13
C ALA A 552 -24.11 -21.10 8.58
N THR A 553 -23.92 -22.33 9.07
CA THR A 553 -24.27 -22.72 10.44
C THR A 553 -23.29 -22.12 11.46
N PRO A 554 -23.66 -21.96 12.75
CA PRO A 554 -22.80 -21.30 13.75
C PRO A 554 -21.43 -21.95 13.98
N ASP A 555 -21.29 -23.24 13.67
CA ASP A 555 -20.06 -24.03 13.73
C ASP A 555 -19.19 -23.93 12.46
N GLN A 556 -19.74 -23.44 11.34
CA GLN A 556 -19.01 -23.21 10.10
C GLN A 556 -18.19 -21.92 10.13
N ARG A 557 -17.14 -21.92 9.31
CA ARG A 557 -16.23 -20.81 9.04
C ARG A 557 -16.51 -20.25 7.64
N VAL A 558 -16.66 -18.93 7.54
CA VAL A 558 -16.87 -18.23 6.26
C VAL A 558 -15.71 -17.26 6.03
N LEU A 559 -15.04 -17.34 4.88
CA LEU A 559 -13.99 -16.41 4.48
C LEU A 559 -14.49 -15.52 3.34
N VAL A 560 -14.45 -14.21 3.52
CA VAL A 560 -14.67 -13.24 2.44
C VAL A 560 -13.32 -12.65 2.04
N MET A 561 -12.95 -12.75 0.77
CA MET A 561 -11.74 -12.15 0.21
C MET A 561 -12.13 -11.22 -0.94
N GLY A 562 -11.39 -10.14 -1.11
CA GLY A 562 -11.58 -9.28 -2.28
C GLY A 562 -10.37 -8.44 -2.64
N CYS A 563 -10.28 -8.10 -3.92
CA CYS A 563 -9.31 -7.16 -4.46
C CYS A 563 -9.97 -6.31 -5.55
N GLY A 564 -9.76 -4.99 -5.51
CA GLY A 564 -10.41 -4.07 -6.45
C GLY A 564 -10.37 -2.59 -6.02
N PRO A 565 -11.19 -1.73 -6.65
CA PRO A 565 -11.27 -0.31 -6.32
C PRO A 565 -11.84 -0.06 -4.91
N GLU A 566 -11.52 1.11 -4.34
CA GLU A 566 -11.83 1.46 -2.94
C GLU A 566 -13.31 1.34 -2.59
N SER A 567 -14.20 1.78 -3.48
CA SER A 567 -15.65 1.74 -3.31
C SER A 567 -16.18 0.31 -3.17
N LEU A 568 -15.74 -0.59 -4.07
CA LEU A 568 -16.08 -2.02 -4.01
C LEU A 568 -15.52 -2.67 -2.74
N MET A 569 -14.25 -2.42 -2.41
CA MET A 569 -13.63 -2.96 -1.20
C MET A 569 -14.26 -2.42 0.09
N THR A 570 -14.75 -1.17 0.07
CA THR A 570 -15.54 -0.58 1.15
C THR A 570 -16.89 -1.27 1.30
N GLN A 571 -17.60 -1.56 0.19
CA GLN A 571 -18.86 -2.30 0.21
C GLN A 571 -18.67 -3.72 0.76
N VAL A 572 -17.66 -4.45 0.28
CA VAL A 572 -17.30 -5.79 0.78
C VAL A 572 -17.04 -5.73 2.28
N ARG A 573 -16.10 -4.88 2.71
CA ARG A 573 -15.67 -4.71 4.10
C ARG A 573 -16.83 -4.37 5.05
N ASN A 574 -17.66 -3.39 4.69
CA ASN A 574 -18.76 -2.94 5.52
C ASN A 574 -19.91 -3.96 5.54
N THR A 575 -20.19 -4.65 4.43
CA THR A 575 -21.18 -5.74 4.40
C THR A 575 -20.73 -6.89 5.29
N THR A 576 -19.51 -7.41 5.11
CA THR A 576 -18.98 -8.47 5.97
C THR A 576 -18.98 -8.06 7.45
N ALA A 577 -18.63 -6.81 7.76
CA ALA A 577 -18.73 -6.29 9.13
C ALA A 577 -20.16 -6.26 9.67
N SER A 578 -21.16 -5.93 8.84
CA SER A 578 -22.58 -5.95 9.25
C SER A 578 -23.04 -7.37 9.61
N CYS A 579 -22.57 -8.38 8.86
CA CYS A 579 -22.91 -9.80 8.99
C CYS A 579 -22.22 -10.53 10.15
N ILE A 580 -21.18 -9.97 10.77
CA ILE A 580 -20.56 -10.56 11.98
C ILE A 580 -21.57 -10.47 13.13
N ARG A 581 -22.14 -11.63 13.50
CA ARG A 581 -23.07 -11.79 14.63
C ARG A 581 -22.40 -12.57 15.77
N THR A 582 -22.80 -12.26 17.00
CA THR A 582 -22.27 -12.91 18.21
C THR A 582 -22.59 -14.41 18.27
N SER A 583 -23.77 -14.81 17.79
CA SER A 583 -24.24 -16.20 17.69
C SER A 583 -24.07 -16.85 16.31
N GLY A 584 -23.48 -16.16 15.34
CA GLY A 584 -23.36 -16.62 13.94
C GLY A 584 -22.13 -17.50 13.65
N PRO A 585 -21.87 -17.80 12.35
CA PRO A 585 -20.64 -18.48 11.91
C PRO A 585 -19.38 -17.68 12.23
N ALA A 586 -18.22 -18.34 12.17
CA ALA A 586 -16.93 -17.68 12.31
C ALA A 586 -16.52 -17.02 10.98
N VAL A 587 -16.79 -15.71 10.84
CA VAL A 587 -16.48 -14.94 9.63
C VAL A 587 -15.04 -14.39 9.65
N GLU A 588 -14.33 -14.51 8.53
CA GLU A 588 -13.04 -13.88 8.22
C GLU A 588 -13.18 -12.89 7.04
N LEU A 589 -12.30 -11.88 6.98
CA LEU A 589 -12.24 -10.90 5.89
C LEU A 589 -10.78 -10.67 5.50
N HIS A 590 -10.49 -10.76 4.21
CA HIS A 590 -9.21 -10.35 3.63
C HIS A 590 -9.44 -9.46 2.40
N CYS A 591 -9.38 -8.14 2.58
CA CYS A 591 -9.39 -7.19 1.46
C CYS A 591 -7.97 -6.73 1.13
N GLU A 592 -7.68 -6.69 -0.16
CA GLU A 592 -6.64 -5.88 -0.79
C GLU A 592 -7.31 -4.76 -1.60
N GLN A 593 -6.62 -3.65 -1.80
CA GLN A 593 -7.14 -2.48 -2.51
C GLN A 593 -6.03 -1.95 -3.42
N PHE A 594 -6.40 -1.44 -4.59
CA PHE A 594 -5.47 -0.77 -5.49
C PHE A 594 -4.74 0.37 -4.76
N GLY A 595 -3.40 0.30 -4.77
CA GLY A 595 -2.52 1.23 -4.05
C GLY A 595 -1.67 2.12 -4.96
N TRP A 596 -1.83 1.98 -6.27
CA TRP A 596 -1.53 2.98 -7.28
C TRP A 596 -2.79 3.82 -7.50
#